data_AF-A0A957BJ48-F1
#
_entry.id   AF-A0A957BJ48-F1
#
_cell.length_a   1.000
_cell.length_b   1.000
_cell.length_c   1.000
_cell.angle_alpha   90.00
_cell.angle_beta   90.00
_cell.angle_gamma   90.00
#
_symmetry.space_group_name_H-M   'P 1'
#
loop_
_entity.id
_entity.type
_entity.pdbx_description
1 polymer ?
#
loop_
_entity_poly.entity_id
_entity_poly.type
_entity_poly.pdbx_seq_one_letter_code
_entity_poly.pdbx_strand_id
1 'polypeptide(L)'
;GVMLPYTPLHYLLMEKGPGAAEVLVMTSGNLSEEPIAYTNDDARQRLAPLADALLLHNRDIYIRCDDSVTRVFTVPAPDGTEKVQTMPIRRSRGYAPFPVQLPWEIPPTLATGGELKNTFCLSNGRFAFLSHHIGDMENY
;
A
#
# COMPACT_ATOMS: atom_id res chain seq x y z
N GLY A 1 -5.05 -11.36 -5.35
CA GLY A 1 -4.21 -10.38 -6.07
C GLY A 1 -2.82 -10.94 -6.20
N VAL A 2 -2.06 -10.56 -7.22
CA VAL A 2 -0.67 -10.99 -7.38
C VAL A 2 0.26 -9.79 -7.22
N MET A 3 1.44 -10.04 -6.67
CA MET A 3 2.51 -9.07 -6.57
C MET A 3 3.83 -9.73 -6.98
N LEU A 4 4.74 -8.92 -7.53
CA LEU A 4 6.10 -9.36 -7.82
C LEU A 4 7.04 -8.98 -6.68
N PRO A 5 8.19 -9.66 -6.52
CA PRO A 5 9.26 -9.21 -5.64
C PRO A 5 9.62 -7.74 -5.91
N TYR A 6 9.60 -6.89 -4.88
CA TYR A 6 9.88 -5.45 -5.01
C TYR A 6 11.02 -4.97 -4.10
N THR A 7 11.58 -5.85 -3.27
CA THR A 7 12.79 -5.57 -2.45
C THR A 7 13.84 -6.66 -2.69
N PRO A 8 15.13 -6.37 -2.44
CA PRO A 8 16.17 -7.41 -2.47
C PRO A 8 15.85 -8.61 -1.58
N LEU A 9 15.24 -8.39 -0.42
CA LEU A 9 14.82 -9.47 0.47
C LEU A 9 13.80 -10.41 -0.19
N HIS A 10 12.84 -9.88 -0.95
CA HIS A 10 11.87 -10.73 -1.64
C HIS A 10 12.54 -11.62 -2.71
N TYR A 11 13.56 -11.12 -3.40
CA TYR A 11 14.32 -11.94 -4.35
C TYR A 11 15.07 -13.07 -3.66
N LEU A 12 15.67 -12.80 -2.50
CA LEU A 12 16.36 -13.84 -1.69
C LEU A 12 15.37 -14.89 -1.17
N LEU A 13 14.19 -14.48 -0.69
CA LEU A 13 13.16 -15.41 -0.22
C LEU A 13 12.59 -16.30 -1.34
N MET A 14 12.61 -15.80 -2.57
CA MET A 14 12.14 -16.52 -3.76
C MET A 14 13.28 -17.25 -4.50
N GLU A 15 14.50 -17.25 -3.96
CA GLU A 15 15.63 -17.95 -4.56
C GLU A 15 15.35 -19.45 -4.59
N LYS A 16 15.56 -20.07 -5.76
CA LYS A 16 15.25 -21.49 -5.96
C LYS A 16 16.23 -22.36 -5.18
N GLY A 17 15.70 -23.30 -4.41
CA GLY A 17 16.48 -24.27 -3.66
C GLY A 17 15.60 -25.31 -2.96
N PRO A 18 16.19 -26.28 -2.25
CA PRO A 18 15.43 -27.23 -1.44
C PRO A 18 14.55 -26.51 -0.42
N GLY A 19 13.24 -26.76 -0.45
CA GLY A 19 12.28 -26.11 0.45
C GLY A 19 11.84 -24.70 0.04
N ALA A 20 12.27 -24.19 -1.12
CA ALA A 20 11.80 -22.90 -1.62
C ALA A 20 10.30 -22.94 -1.95
N ALA A 21 9.56 -21.92 -1.52
CA ALA A 21 8.16 -21.78 -1.84
C ALA A 21 7.99 -21.30 -3.30
N GLU A 22 7.05 -21.88 -4.03
CA GLU A 22 6.68 -21.39 -5.37
C GLU A 22 5.92 -20.05 -5.29
N VAL A 23 5.14 -19.87 -4.23
CA VAL A 23 4.34 -18.68 -3.95
C VAL A 23 4.35 -18.41 -2.45
N LEU A 24 4.45 -17.13 -2.08
CA LEU A 24 4.33 -16.65 -0.71
C LEU A 24 3.05 -15.82 -0.54
N VAL A 25 2.37 -15.99 0.59
CA VAL A 25 1.26 -15.12 0.98
C VAL A 25 1.83 -13.88 1.65
N MET A 26 1.59 -12.72 1.04
CA MET A 26 1.99 -11.42 1.57
C MET A 26 0.73 -10.66 1.98
N THR A 27 0.55 -10.49 3.29
CA THR A 27 -0.55 -9.73 3.89
C THR A 27 0.00 -8.75 4.91
N SER A 28 -0.81 -7.76 5.30
CA SER A 28 -0.42 -6.80 6.33
C SER A 28 -0.24 -7.51 7.68
N GLY A 29 0.89 -7.24 8.35
CA GLY A 29 1.21 -7.78 9.66
C GLY A 29 0.50 -7.00 10.77
N ASN A 30 -0.76 -7.31 11.01
CA ASN A 30 -1.59 -6.71 12.06
C ASN A 30 -2.68 -7.68 12.52
N LEU A 31 -3.22 -7.44 13.72
CA LEU A 31 -4.52 -7.98 14.11
C LEU A 31 -5.61 -7.37 13.23
N SER A 32 -6.74 -8.06 13.07
CA SER A 32 -7.84 -7.58 12.23
C SER A 32 -8.20 -6.14 12.60
N GLU A 33 -8.40 -5.31 11.58
CA GLU A 33 -8.81 -3.89 11.70
C GLU A 33 -7.73 -2.94 12.26
N GLU A 34 -6.65 -3.44 12.84
CA GLU A 34 -5.55 -2.58 13.31
C GLU A 34 -4.59 -2.16 12.18
N PRO A 35 -3.91 -1.00 12.29
CA PRO A 35 -2.87 -0.61 11.35
C PRO A 35 -1.69 -1.60 11.31
N ILE A 36 -1.01 -1.66 10.16
CA ILE A 36 0.18 -2.49 9.98
C ILE A 36 1.29 -2.15 10.99
N ALA A 37 1.86 -3.18 11.63
CA ALA A 37 3.02 -3.02 12.49
C ALA A 37 4.22 -2.57 11.66
N TYR A 38 4.93 -1.53 12.11
CA TYR A 38 6.06 -0.97 11.36
C TYR A 38 7.33 -0.80 12.21
N THR A 39 7.24 -0.93 13.53
CA THR A 39 8.40 -0.98 14.42
C THR A 39 8.67 -2.42 14.86
N ASN A 40 9.93 -2.73 15.16
CA ASN A 40 10.31 -4.08 15.58
C ASN A 40 9.64 -4.48 16.90
N ASP A 41 9.53 -3.55 17.86
CA ASP A 41 8.93 -3.82 19.17
C ASP A 41 7.43 -4.06 19.07
N ASP A 42 6.71 -3.25 18.27
CA ASP A 42 5.28 -3.46 17.99
C ASP A 42 5.03 -4.81 17.31
N ALA A 43 5.85 -5.15 16.30
CA ALA A 43 5.74 -6.43 15.61
C ALA A 43 5.98 -7.62 16.57
N ARG A 44 6.97 -7.54 17.46
CA ARG A 44 7.23 -8.58 18.47
C ARG A 44 6.07 -8.73 19.45
N GLN A 45 5.46 -7.63 19.87
CA GLN A 45 4.37 -7.65 20.84
C GLN A 45 3.06 -8.16 20.21
N ARG A 46 2.64 -7.57 19.08
CA ARG A 46 1.33 -7.86 18.47
C ARG A 46 1.31 -9.11 17.60
N LEU A 47 2.42 -9.46 16.95
CA LEU A 47 2.46 -10.57 15.99
C LEU A 47 3.01 -11.87 16.57
N ALA A 48 3.64 -11.86 17.75
CA ALA A 48 4.07 -13.10 18.43
C ALA A 48 2.98 -14.18 18.57
N PRO A 49 1.69 -13.86 18.86
CA PRO A 49 0.66 -14.89 18.92
C PRO A 49 0.20 -15.40 17.54
N LEU A 50 0.57 -14.73 16.44
CA LEU A 50 0.12 -15.04 15.08
C LEU A 50 1.21 -15.71 14.22
N ALA A 51 2.48 -15.42 14.50
CA ALA A 51 3.60 -15.83 13.66
C ALA A 51 4.56 -16.75 14.42
N ASP A 52 4.89 -17.90 13.80
CA ASP A 52 5.88 -18.84 14.35
C ASP A 52 7.29 -18.25 14.40
N ALA A 53 7.58 -17.28 13.53
CA ALA A 53 8.87 -16.61 13.44
C ALA A 53 8.72 -15.18 12.92
N LEU A 54 9.69 -14.32 13.25
CA LEU A 54 9.77 -12.94 12.79
C LEU A 54 11.12 -12.68 12.10
N LEU A 55 11.07 -12.18 10.87
CA LEU A 55 12.24 -11.72 10.11
C LEU A 55 12.28 -10.20 10.12
N LEU A 56 13.16 -9.62 10.94
CA LEU A 56 13.26 -8.18 11.19
C LEU A 56 14.59 -7.60 10.68
N HIS A 57 14.68 -6.27 10.64
CA HIS A 57 15.91 -5.55 10.27
C HIS A 57 16.11 -4.30 11.13
N ASN A 58 17.31 -3.71 11.07
CA ASN A 58 17.70 -2.51 11.81
C ASN A 58 17.59 -1.19 11.00
N ARG A 59 16.90 -1.21 9.85
CA ARG A 59 16.55 0.01 9.11
C ARG A 59 15.15 0.45 9.50
N ASP A 60 15.03 1.51 10.29
CA ASP A 60 13.72 1.95 10.76
C ASP A 60 12.77 2.32 9.62
N ILE A 61 11.50 1.97 9.78
CA ILE A 61 10.41 2.39 8.90
C ILE A 61 9.81 3.64 9.54
N TYR A 62 9.96 4.81 8.91
CA TYR A 62 9.46 6.06 9.48
C TYR A 62 7.95 6.24 9.26
N ILE A 63 7.44 5.80 8.11
CA ILE A 63 6.03 5.91 7.73
C ILE A 63 5.53 4.51 7.34
N ARG A 64 4.50 4.03 8.04
CA ARG A 64 3.80 2.80 7.64
C ARG A 64 3.20 2.99 6.25
N CYS A 65 3.23 1.95 5.42
CA CYS A 65 2.72 2.06 4.06
C CYS A 65 2.28 0.70 3.53
N ASP A 66 0.96 0.51 3.42
CA ASP A 66 0.37 -0.67 2.78
C ASP A 66 0.79 -0.79 1.32
N ASP A 67 0.78 -2.02 0.82
CA ASP A 67 0.96 -2.28 -0.61
C ASP A 67 -0.21 -1.70 -1.40
N SER A 68 0.09 -1.03 -2.52
CA SER A 68 -0.93 -0.57 -3.45
C SER A 68 -1.59 -1.75 -4.15
N VAL A 69 -2.89 -1.63 -4.39
CA VAL A 69 -3.68 -2.65 -5.09
C VAL A 69 -4.35 -1.99 -6.28
N THR A 70 -4.17 -2.57 -7.45
CA THR A 70 -4.81 -2.13 -8.67
C THR A 70 -5.50 -3.29 -9.37
N ARG A 71 -6.57 -2.97 -10.11
CA ARG A 71 -7.22 -3.91 -11.01
C ARG A 71 -6.89 -3.51 -12.44
N VAL A 72 -6.46 -4.49 -13.23
CA VAL A 72 -6.14 -4.31 -14.64
C VAL A 72 -7.24 -4.98 -15.47
N PHE A 73 -7.78 -4.28 -16.44
CA PHE A 73 -8.79 -4.79 -17.36
C PHE A 73 -8.59 -4.21 -18.75
N THR A 74 -8.98 -4.96 -19.76
CA THR A 74 -8.94 -4.53 -21.16
C THR A 74 -10.28 -3.93 -21.52
N VAL A 75 -10.27 -2.73 -22.09
CA VAL A 75 -11.47 -2.01 -22.56
C VAL A 75 -11.36 -1.70 -24.06
N PRO A 76 -12.48 -1.65 -24.79
CA PRO A 76 -12.49 -1.11 -26.15
C PRO A 76 -12.09 0.37 -26.16
N ALA A 77 -11.22 0.74 -27.08
CA ALA A 77 -10.85 2.12 -27.36
C ALA A 77 -11.74 2.71 -28.47
N PRO A 78 -11.89 4.04 -28.55
CA PRO A 78 -12.72 4.70 -29.57
C PRO A 78 -12.28 4.43 -31.02
N ASP A 79 -11.03 4.05 -31.24
CA ASP A 79 -10.46 3.69 -32.54
C ASP A 79 -10.65 2.21 -32.92
N GLY A 80 -11.40 1.45 -32.10
CA GLY A 80 -11.65 0.03 -32.31
C GLY A 80 -10.54 -0.90 -31.79
N THR A 81 -9.47 -0.36 -31.21
CA THR A 81 -8.41 -1.15 -30.57
C THR A 81 -8.76 -1.54 -29.13
N GLU A 82 -7.97 -2.43 -28.53
CA GLU A 82 -8.06 -2.74 -27.11
C GLU A 82 -7.05 -1.90 -26.32
N LYS A 83 -7.51 -1.33 -25.21
CA LYS A 83 -6.68 -0.57 -24.28
C LYS A 83 -6.67 -1.23 -22.91
N VAL A 84 -5.46 -1.40 -22.36
CA VAL A 84 -5.31 -1.80 -20.96
C VAL A 84 -5.60 -0.60 -20.06
N GLN A 85 -6.57 -0.75 -19.17
CA GLN A 85 -6.92 0.22 -18.15
C GLN A 85 -6.57 -0.32 -16.76
N THR A 86 -5.99 0.56 -15.94
CA THR A 86 -5.58 0.26 -14.58
C THR A 86 -6.42 1.11 -13.63
N MET A 87 -7.17 0.46 -12.73
CA MET A 87 -8.02 1.11 -11.74
C MET A 87 -7.47 0.85 -10.33
N PRO A 88 -6.93 1.89 -9.66
CA PRO A 88 -6.50 1.78 -8.28
C PRO A 88 -7.67 1.38 -7.37
N ILE A 89 -7.49 0.32 -6.59
CA ILE A 89 -8.37 -0.07 -5.47
C ILE A 89 -7.82 0.51 -4.17
N ARG A 90 -6.49 0.48 -4.01
CA ARG A 90 -5.77 1.06 -2.88
C ARG A 90 -4.55 1.79 -3.40
N ARG A 91 -4.46 3.10 -3.14
CA ARG A 91 -3.35 3.96 -3.55
C ARG A 91 -2.42 4.20 -2.34
N SER A 92 -1.28 3.54 -2.30
CA SER A 92 -0.35 3.59 -1.18
C SER A 92 1.11 3.46 -1.68
N ARG A 93 1.83 2.37 -1.36
CA ARG A 93 3.23 2.15 -1.75
C ARG A 93 3.45 2.30 -3.25
N GLY A 94 4.52 3.03 -3.61
CA GLY A 94 4.88 3.32 -5.00
C GLY A 94 4.06 4.42 -5.67
N TYR A 95 2.97 4.89 -5.06
CA TYR A 95 2.14 5.99 -5.58
C TYR A 95 2.12 7.20 -4.63
N ALA A 96 1.93 7.00 -3.33
CA ALA A 96 2.01 8.10 -2.35
C ALA A 96 3.50 8.39 -2.05
N PRO A 97 3.90 9.67 -1.87
CA PRO A 97 3.08 10.89 -1.82
C PRO A 97 3.00 11.66 -3.15
N PHE A 98 3.23 11.04 -4.31
CA PHE A 98 3.18 11.76 -5.58
C PHE A 98 1.81 12.43 -5.78
N PRO A 99 1.78 13.74 -6.06
CA PRO A 99 0.52 14.48 -6.12
C PRO A 99 -0.27 14.15 -7.39
N VAL A 100 -1.57 14.40 -7.32
CA VAL A 100 -2.44 14.51 -8.49
C VAL A 100 -2.42 15.97 -8.94
N GLN A 101 -2.11 16.20 -10.22
CA GLN A 101 -2.21 17.53 -10.81
C GLN A 101 -3.68 17.88 -11.05
N LEU A 102 -4.08 19.04 -10.56
CA LEU A 102 -5.42 19.57 -10.69
C LEU A 102 -5.51 20.46 -11.95
N PRO A 103 -6.66 20.43 -12.66
CA PRO A 103 -6.91 21.30 -13.80
C PRO A 103 -7.00 22.80 -13.45
N TRP A 104 -7.17 23.14 -12.17
CA TRP A 104 -7.24 24.51 -11.64
C TRP A 104 -6.51 24.64 -10.30
N GLU A 105 -6.31 25.87 -9.85
CA GLU A 105 -5.71 26.16 -8.53
C GLU A 105 -6.75 26.05 -7.42
N ILE A 106 -6.34 25.53 -6.26
CA ILE A 106 -7.15 25.43 -5.04
C ILE A 106 -6.36 26.03 -3.88
N PRO A 107 -7.00 26.80 -2.98
CA PRO A 107 -6.36 27.25 -1.75
C PRO A 107 -5.81 26.08 -0.92
N PRO A 108 -4.83 26.31 -0.04
CA PRO A 108 -4.39 25.28 0.92
C PRO A 108 -5.57 24.72 1.71
N THR A 109 -5.90 23.46 1.48
CA THR A 109 -7.10 22.79 2.00
C THR A 109 -6.73 21.40 2.48
N LEU A 110 -7.25 21.04 3.66
CA LEU A 110 -7.27 19.66 4.14
C LEU A 110 -8.63 19.05 3.85
N ALA A 111 -8.66 18.03 3.01
CA ALA A 111 -9.81 17.13 2.86
C ALA A 111 -9.54 15.87 3.67
N THR A 112 -10.35 15.58 4.67
CA THR A 112 -10.14 14.47 5.62
C THR A 112 -10.52 13.11 5.07
N GLY A 113 -11.28 13.07 3.96
CA GLY A 113 -11.80 11.82 3.39
C GLY A 113 -13.02 11.28 4.16
N GLY A 114 -13.46 10.09 3.77
CA GLY A 114 -14.51 9.34 4.47
C GLY A 114 -13.93 8.38 5.51
N GLU A 115 -14.79 7.71 6.25
CA GLU A 115 -14.41 6.77 7.32
C GLU A 115 -13.78 5.49 6.78
N LEU A 116 -14.50 4.75 5.94
CA LEU A 116 -14.02 3.49 5.37
C LEU A 116 -12.95 3.74 4.31
N LYS A 117 -11.86 2.96 4.39
CA LYS A 117 -10.73 3.04 3.45
C LYS A 117 -10.16 4.46 3.32
N ASN A 118 -10.09 5.17 4.44
CA ASN A 118 -9.72 6.58 4.52
C ASN A 118 -8.39 6.90 3.80
N THR A 119 -8.40 8.08 3.18
CA THR A 119 -7.22 8.84 2.81
C THR A 119 -7.53 10.32 3.03
N PHE A 120 -6.60 11.08 3.61
CA PHE A 120 -6.70 12.54 3.59
C PHE A 120 -5.99 13.12 2.35
N CYS A 121 -6.28 14.37 2.03
CA CYS A 121 -5.63 15.10 0.96
C CYS A 121 -5.28 16.52 1.40
N LEU A 122 -4.06 16.95 1.08
CA LEU A 122 -3.63 18.35 1.23
C LEU A 122 -3.49 18.98 -0.16
N SER A 123 -4.05 20.16 -0.38
CA SER A 123 -3.82 20.92 -1.62
C SER A 123 -2.75 21.99 -1.48
N ASN A 124 -2.02 22.24 -2.57
CA ASN A 124 -1.14 23.40 -2.71
C ASN A 124 -1.09 23.83 -4.18
N GLY A 125 -1.68 24.98 -4.50
CA GLY A 125 -1.80 25.47 -5.87
C GLY A 125 -2.57 24.49 -6.75
N ARG A 126 -1.90 23.93 -7.77
CA ARG A 126 -2.47 22.94 -8.69
C ARG A 126 -2.18 21.48 -8.31
N PHE A 127 -1.78 21.21 -7.08
CA PHE A 127 -1.44 19.85 -6.65
C PHE A 127 -2.30 19.40 -5.48
N ALA A 128 -2.81 18.17 -5.57
CA ALA A 128 -3.50 17.46 -4.51
C ALA A 128 -2.61 16.29 -4.03
N PHE A 129 -2.12 16.38 -2.81
CA PHE A 129 -1.29 15.37 -2.15
C PHE A 129 -2.19 14.45 -1.34
N LEU A 130 -2.60 13.33 -1.95
CA LEU A 130 -3.29 12.27 -1.23
C LEU A 130 -2.31 11.52 -0.31
N SER A 131 -2.76 11.21 0.89
CA SER A 131 -2.06 10.31 1.79
C SER A 131 -1.93 8.91 1.19
N HIS A 132 -1.05 8.09 1.77
CA HIS A 132 -1.18 6.65 1.62
C HIS A 132 -2.51 6.18 2.25
N HIS A 133 -2.92 4.96 1.95
CA HIS A 133 -4.11 4.35 2.56
C HIS A 133 -3.97 4.33 4.09
N ILE A 134 -4.91 4.95 4.80
CA ILE A 134 -4.90 5.02 6.26
C ILE A 134 -5.57 3.80 6.87
N GLY A 135 -6.62 3.29 6.22
CA GLY A 135 -7.42 2.17 6.71
C GLY A 135 -8.82 2.64 7.13
N ASP A 136 -9.41 1.94 8.09
CA ASP A 136 -10.67 2.34 8.70
C ASP A 136 -10.41 3.25 9.91
N MET A 137 -11.26 4.25 10.13
CA MET A 137 -11.10 5.26 11.17
C MET A 137 -11.79 4.89 12.50
N GLU A 138 -12.54 3.80 12.56
CA GLU A 138 -13.17 3.31 13.80
C GLU A 138 -12.16 2.74 14.81
N ASN A 139 -10.91 2.49 14.40
CA ASN A 139 -9.88 1.84 15.22
C ASN A 139 -9.06 2.86 16.03
N TYR A 140 -9.15 2.80 17.36
CA TYR A 140 -8.42 3.62 18.34
C TYR A 140 -7.29 2.84 19.03
#